data_AF-A0A397EW55-F1
#
_entry.id   AF-A0A397EW55-F1
#
_cell.length_a   1.000
_cell.length_b   1.000
_cell.length_c   1.000
_cell.angle_alpha   90.00
_cell.angle_beta   90.00
_cell.angle_gamma   90.00
#
_symmetry.space_group_name_H-M   'P 1'
#
loop_
_entity.id
_entity.type
_entity.pdbx_description
1 polymer ?
#
loop_
_entity_poly.entity_id
_entity_poly.type
_entity_poly.pdbx_seq_one_letter_code
_entity_poly.pdbx_strand_id
1 'polypeptide(L)'
;CVELQYIKSLLVYATPLSSDSGECSPSSCVVLAKSFVLTCKKQCVKAEKLLKQGPKAYKSMARFPKSAVKVINALSPLIERDIADVSDSLTCVHSSLRPLSLSSGHGKRMTLPLSQWKKLFPYFPKPVYGLGLRAVECERCVVTAEEDADAINLQKTHRLLTHASTSTLLDLVHRKHHYPPALFSPEISTFYLVPLKWTKVWRAYTKSKHHLPPGPIVNGALLCARHKRPVVPTSVGLFLSGASTSLTHFAGSIPGHSITYERKKEHDMALCSNP
;
A
#
# COMPACT_ATOMS: atom_id res chain seq x y z
N CYS A 1 -11.91 23.68 -28.83
CA CYS A 1 -11.25 23.40 -27.52
C CYS A 1 -12.06 23.83 -26.30
N VAL A 2 -13.03 24.75 -26.43
CA VAL A 2 -13.99 25.05 -25.37
C VAL A 2 -14.66 23.76 -24.86
N GLU A 3 -15.02 22.86 -25.77
CA GLU A 3 -15.60 21.54 -25.44
C GLU A 3 -14.69 20.65 -24.58
N LEU A 4 -13.37 20.63 -24.83
CA LEU A 4 -12.44 19.84 -24.01
C LEU A 4 -12.24 20.44 -22.61
N GLN A 5 -12.27 21.78 -22.49
CA GLN A 5 -12.28 22.43 -21.18
C GLN A 5 -13.60 22.17 -20.44
N TYR A 6 -14.70 22.13 -21.16
CA TYR A 6 -16.01 21.79 -20.62
C TYR A 6 -16.06 20.32 -20.14
N ILE A 7 -15.62 19.36 -20.96
CA ILE A 7 -15.50 17.95 -20.54
C ILE A 7 -14.58 17.82 -19.31
N LYS A 8 -13.43 18.52 -19.31
CA LYS A 8 -12.51 18.54 -18.18
C LYS A 8 -13.19 19.05 -16.91
N SER A 9 -13.96 20.14 -16.98
CA SER A 9 -14.65 20.72 -15.82
C SER A 9 -15.75 19.80 -15.29
N LEU A 10 -16.48 19.11 -16.17
CA LEU A 10 -17.47 18.09 -15.78
C LEU A 10 -16.81 16.90 -15.06
N LEU A 11 -15.66 16.44 -15.54
CA LEU A 11 -14.92 15.32 -14.94
C LEU A 11 -14.22 15.68 -13.62
N VAL A 12 -14.16 16.95 -13.21
CA VAL A 12 -13.65 17.34 -11.86
C VAL A 12 -14.55 16.77 -10.76
N TYR A 13 -15.86 16.66 -11.02
CA TYR A 13 -16.83 16.11 -10.08
C TYR A 13 -16.76 14.58 -9.95
N ALA A 14 -15.87 13.91 -10.69
CA ALA A 14 -15.70 12.47 -10.56
C ALA A 14 -14.94 12.13 -9.27
N THR A 15 -15.58 11.37 -8.39
CA THR A 15 -15.03 10.98 -7.07
C THR A 15 -14.76 9.48 -7.01
N PRO A 16 -13.68 9.02 -6.34
CA PRO A 16 -13.44 7.59 -6.17
C PRO A 16 -14.53 6.97 -5.30
N LEU A 17 -15.08 5.84 -5.73
CA LEU A 17 -16.01 5.07 -4.90
C LEU A 17 -15.22 4.28 -3.87
N SER A 18 -15.52 4.46 -2.59
CA SER A 18 -14.90 3.73 -1.48
C SER A 18 -15.83 2.64 -0.96
N SER A 19 -15.28 1.61 -0.30
CA SER A 19 -16.09 0.54 0.29
C SER A 19 -17.00 1.03 1.42
N ASP A 20 -16.66 2.16 2.04
CA ASP A 20 -17.42 2.75 3.15
C ASP A 20 -18.48 3.76 2.68
N SER A 21 -18.44 4.15 1.40
CA SER A 21 -19.48 5.02 0.83
C SER A 21 -20.63 4.13 0.37
N GLY A 22 -21.76 4.23 1.09
CA GLY A 22 -23.00 3.52 0.80
C GLY A 22 -23.35 3.53 -0.68
N GLU A 23 -24.02 2.45 -1.11
CA GLU A 23 -24.38 2.15 -2.50
C GLU A 23 -24.71 3.41 -3.30
N CYS A 24 -24.07 3.55 -4.47
CA CYS A 24 -24.38 4.65 -5.38
C CYS A 24 -25.86 4.53 -5.76
N SER A 25 -26.72 5.35 -5.16
CA SER A 25 -28.15 5.29 -5.44
C SER A 25 -28.33 5.60 -6.93
N PRO A 26 -28.98 4.70 -7.70
CA PRO A 26 -29.07 4.80 -9.16
C PRO A 26 -29.80 6.08 -9.63
N SER A 27 -30.47 6.79 -8.73
CA SER A 27 -31.14 8.07 -9.01
C SER A 27 -30.20 9.29 -8.99
N SER A 28 -28.98 9.17 -8.47
CA SER A 28 -28.13 10.34 -8.16
C SER A 28 -26.79 10.37 -8.91
N CYS A 29 -26.26 9.21 -9.29
CA CYS A 29 -24.89 9.06 -9.80
C CYS A 29 -24.77 7.95 -10.84
N VAL A 30 -23.75 8.06 -11.68
CA VAL A 30 -23.29 7.00 -12.58
C VAL A 30 -21.92 6.49 -12.13
N VAL A 31 -21.63 5.22 -12.44
CA VAL A 31 -20.37 4.54 -12.14
C VAL A 31 -19.53 4.41 -13.41
N LEU A 32 -18.27 4.83 -13.32
CA LEU A 32 -17.32 4.93 -14.43
C LEU A 32 -16.00 4.26 -14.05
N ALA A 33 -15.27 3.76 -15.05
CA ALA A 33 -13.91 3.29 -14.87
C ALA A 33 -12.97 4.45 -14.51
N LYS A 34 -12.07 4.23 -13.55
CA LYS A 34 -11.00 5.21 -13.27
C LYS A 34 -10.11 5.42 -14.50
N SER A 35 -9.86 4.38 -15.30
CA SER A 35 -9.11 4.50 -16.56
C SER A 35 -9.77 5.48 -17.52
N PHE A 36 -11.09 5.41 -17.72
CA PHE A 36 -11.86 6.36 -18.54
C PHE A 36 -11.66 7.80 -18.07
N VAL A 37 -11.94 8.08 -16.79
CA VAL A 37 -11.82 9.45 -16.25
C VAL A 37 -10.41 10.00 -16.40
N LEU A 38 -9.39 9.19 -16.11
CA LEU A 38 -7.99 9.61 -16.20
C LEU A 38 -7.52 9.81 -17.64
N THR A 39 -7.89 8.92 -18.56
CA THR A 39 -7.53 9.04 -19.98
C THR A 39 -8.21 10.25 -20.60
N CYS A 40 -9.50 10.47 -20.34
CA CYS A 40 -10.21 11.69 -20.75
C CYS A 40 -9.53 12.97 -20.23
N LYS A 41 -9.23 13.05 -18.92
CA LYS A 41 -8.52 14.20 -18.35
C LYS A 41 -7.15 14.41 -18.99
N LYS A 42 -6.41 13.33 -19.26
CA LYS A 42 -5.09 13.37 -19.92
C LYS A 42 -5.20 13.93 -21.34
N GLN A 43 -6.21 13.52 -22.11
CA GLN A 43 -6.44 14.07 -23.46
C GLN A 43 -6.80 15.55 -23.41
N CYS A 44 -7.64 15.97 -22.46
CA CYS A 44 -7.95 17.39 -22.27
C CYS A 44 -6.70 18.23 -21.98
N VAL A 45 -5.79 17.72 -21.14
CA VAL A 45 -4.51 18.40 -20.82
C VAL A 45 -3.57 18.43 -22.04
N LYS A 46 -3.48 17.35 -22.82
CA LYS A 46 -2.67 17.33 -24.05
C LYS A 46 -3.15 18.38 -25.04
N ALA A 47 -4.46 18.47 -25.28
CA ALA A 47 -5.04 19.47 -26.17
C ALA A 47 -4.80 20.90 -25.69
N GLU A 48 -4.92 21.15 -24.37
CA GLU A 48 -4.63 22.45 -23.78
C GLU A 48 -3.16 22.87 -24.01
N LYS A 49 -2.22 21.93 -23.87
CA LYS A 49 -0.79 22.19 -24.13
C LYS A 49 -0.52 22.54 -25.60
N LEU A 50 -1.15 21.83 -26.53
CA LEU A 50 -0.99 22.10 -27.96
C LEU A 50 -1.48 23.50 -28.35
N LEU A 51 -2.58 23.95 -27.75
CA LEU A 51 -3.11 25.29 -28.05
C LEU A 51 -2.26 26.40 -27.47
N LYS A 52 -1.68 26.20 -26.28
CA LYS A 52 -0.78 27.17 -25.65
C LYS A 52 0.52 27.40 -26.44
N GLN A 53 0.93 26.45 -27.29
CA GLN A 53 2.12 26.61 -28.15
C GLN A 53 1.89 27.62 -29.30
N GLY A 54 0.63 27.98 -29.58
CA GLY A 54 0.27 29.01 -30.55
C GLY A 54 0.54 28.64 -32.04
N PRO A 55 0.08 29.48 -32.99
CA PRO A 55 0.13 29.17 -34.42
C PRO A 55 1.55 29.10 -35.01
N LYS A 56 2.52 29.80 -34.40
CA LYS A 56 3.92 29.85 -34.88
C LYS A 56 4.69 28.56 -34.58
N ALA A 57 4.52 27.98 -33.39
CA ALA A 57 5.08 26.68 -33.07
C ALA A 57 4.48 25.59 -33.97
N TYR A 58 3.16 25.65 -34.19
CA TYR A 58 2.43 24.77 -35.12
C TYR A 58 2.96 24.84 -36.56
N LYS A 59 3.12 26.05 -37.12
CA LYS A 59 3.69 26.24 -38.47
C LYS A 59 5.13 25.76 -38.58
N SER A 60 5.94 25.88 -37.52
CA SER A 60 7.31 25.35 -37.51
C SER A 60 7.34 23.82 -37.53
N MET A 61 6.44 23.15 -36.80
CA MET A 61 6.36 21.68 -36.74
C MET A 61 5.75 21.06 -38.00
N ALA A 62 4.87 21.79 -38.71
CA ALA A 62 4.29 21.36 -39.98
C ALA A 62 5.30 21.41 -41.15
N ARG A 63 6.30 22.29 -41.09
CA ARG A 63 7.38 22.38 -42.10
C ARG A 63 8.40 21.23 -42.03
N PHE A 64 8.46 20.51 -40.91
CA PHE A 64 9.28 19.31 -40.77
C PHE A 64 8.39 18.05 -40.82
N PRO A 65 8.32 17.33 -41.95
CA PRO A 65 7.30 16.31 -42.18
C PRO A 65 7.37 15.11 -41.22
N LYS A 66 8.55 14.81 -40.65
CA LYS A 66 8.70 13.78 -39.60
C LYS A 66 7.99 14.15 -38.29
N SER A 67 7.71 15.43 -38.02
CA SER A 67 6.87 15.89 -36.89
C SER A 67 5.45 16.24 -37.30
N ALA A 68 5.19 16.56 -38.57
CA ALA A 68 3.84 16.86 -39.07
C ALA A 68 2.89 15.65 -38.95
N VAL A 69 3.39 14.41 -39.13
CA VAL A 69 2.62 13.18 -38.88
C VAL A 69 2.17 13.08 -37.42
N LYS A 70 3.00 13.54 -36.46
CA LYS A 70 2.62 13.59 -35.03
C LYS A 70 1.56 14.65 -34.73
N VAL A 71 1.51 15.73 -35.50
CA VAL A 71 0.60 16.85 -35.29
C VAL A 71 -0.76 16.61 -35.95
N ILE A 72 -0.80 16.02 -37.15
CA ILE A 72 -2.05 15.56 -37.77
C ILE A 72 -2.66 14.44 -36.90
N ASN A 73 -1.85 13.55 -36.32
CA ASN A 73 -2.32 12.61 -35.30
C ASN A 73 -2.76 13.27 -33.97
N ALA A 74 -2.28 14.48 -33.65
CA ALA A 74 -2.67 15.22 -32.45
C ALA A 74 -3.92 16.09 -32.65
N LEU A 75 -4.26 16.42 -33.89
CA LEU A 75 -5.46 17.14 -34.31
C LEU A 75 -6.55 16.24 -34.89
N SER A 76 -6.21 15.00 -35.25
CA SER A 76 -7.20 13.95 -35.45
C SER A 76 -7.92 13.83 -34.11
N PRO A 77 -9.16 14.31 -34.02
CA PRO A 77 -9.85 14.47 -32.75
C PRO A 77 -9.82 13.13 -32.06
N LEU A 78 -9.32 13.10 -30.82
CA LEU A 78 -9.72 12.10 -29.83
C LEU A 78 -9.91 10.71 -30.45
N ILE A 79 -8.87 10.15 -31.10
CA ILE A 79 -9.01 8.81 -31.68
C ILE A 79 -9.49 7.96 -30.51
N GLU A 80 -10.70 7.38 -30.65
CA GLU A 80 -11.39 6.58 -29.62
C GLU A 80 -10.47 5.52 -28.99
N ARG A 81 -9.37 5.17 -29.67
CA ARG A 81 -8.31 4.27 -29.23
C ARG A 81 -7.52 4.73 -28.01
N ASP A 82 -7.50 6.02 -27.68
CA ASP A 82 -6.64 6.61 -26.63
C ASP A 82 -7.41 6.95 -25.33
N ILE A 83 -8.75 6.84 -25.37
CA ILE A 83 -9.65 6.96 -24.22
C ILE A 83 -10.15 5.56 -23.90
N ALA A 84 -9.92 5.12 -22.67
CA ALA A 84 -10.44 3.82 -22.22
C ALA A 84 -11.97 3.81 -22.29
N ASP A 85 -12.60 2.66 -22.55
CA ASP A 85 -14.06 2.58 -22.52
C ASP A 85 -14.60 2.96 -21.13
N VAL A 86 -15.81 3.52 -21.09
CA VAL A 86 -16.44 3.97 -19.83
C VAL A 86 -16.57 2.82 -18.82
N SER A 87 -16.77 1.61 -19.33
CA SER A 87 -16.91 0.37 -18.55
C SER A 87 -15.63 -0.47 -18.51
N ASP A 88 -14.51 0.04 -19.03
CA ASP A 88 -13.25 -0.67 -19.12
C ASP A 88 -12.83 -1.22 -17.74
N SER A 89 -12.60 -2.53 -17.69
CA SER A 89 -12.15 -3.25 -16.49
C SER A 89 -13.08 -3.16 -15.27
N LEU A 90 -14.32 -2.66 -15.42
CA LEU A 90 -15.33 -2.65 -14.35
C LEU A 90 -16.07 -3.98 -14.22
N THR A 91 -16.14 -4.74 -15.30
CA THR A 91 -16.92 -5.99 -15.36
C THR A 91 -16.08 -7.20 -14.99
N CYS A 92 -16.76 -8.20 -14.45
CA CYS A 92 -16.22 -9.55 -14.33
C CYS A 92 -16.59 -10.39 -15.56
N VAL A 93 -16.10 -11.63 -15.60
CA VAL A 93 -16.40 -12.60 -16.67
C VAL A 93 -17.89 -12.97 -16.76
N HIS A 94 -18.69 -12.66 -15.73
CA HIS A 94 -20.14 -12.87 -15.68
C HIS A 94 -20.95 -11.67 -16.19
N SER A 95 -20.31 -10.72 -16.89
CA SER A 95 -20.95 -9.52 -17.46
C SER A 95 -21.63 -8.60 -16.44
N SER A 96 -21.29 -8.74 -15.16
CA SER A 96 -21.76 -7.91 -14.05
C SER A 96 -20.61 -7.08 -13.47
N LEU A 97 -20.90 -6.09 -12.62
CA LEU A 97 -19.82 -5.31 -12.01
C LEU A 97 -18.97 -6.20 -11.11
N ARG A 98 -17.65 -6.18 -11.31
CA ARG A 98 -16.68 -6.88 -10.46
C ARG A 98 -16.70 -6.26 -9.06
N PRO A 99 -16.81 -7.03 -7.96
CA PRO A 99 -16.87 -6.51 -6.60
C PRO A 99 -15.84 -5.41 -6.31
N LEU A 100 -16.25 -4.41 -5.53
CA LEU A 100 -15.37 -3.27 -5.22
C LEU A 100 -14.11 -3.72 -4.48
N SER A 101 -14.21 -4.74 -3.63
CA SER A 101 -13.08 -5.38 -2.92
C SER A 101 -12.01 -5.95 -3.86
N LEU A 102 -12.42 -6.43 -5.05
CA LEU A 102 -11.54 -6.98 -6.07
C LEU A 102 -11.07 -5.95 -7.10
N SER A 103 -11.57 -4.71 -7.00
CA SER A 103 -11.28 -3.64 -7.94
C SER A 103 -9.93 -2.97 -7.62
N SER A 104 -8.94 -3.13 -8.50
CA SER A 104 -7.59 -2.58 -8.30
C SER A 104 -7.09 -1.77 -9.51
N GLY A 105 -6.12 -0.88 -9.26
CA GLY A 105 -5.47 -0.08 -10.30
C GLY A 105 -6.45 0.72 -11.17
N HIS A 106 -6.47 0.38 -12.46
CA HIS A 106 -7.30 1.01 -13.49
C HIS A 106 -8.78 0.60 -13.44
N GLY A 107 -9.09 -0.58 -12.90
CA GLY A 107 -10.46 -1.08 -12.68
C GLY A 107 -11.13 -0.52 -11.41
N LYS A 108 -10.51 0.45 -10.72
CA LYS A 108 -11.17 1.17 -9.62
C LYS A 108 -12.36 1.96 -10.16
N ARG A 109 -13.44 1.99 -9.37
CA ARG A 109 -14.67 2.70 -9.72
C ARG A 109 -14.59 4.18 -9.33
N MET A 110 -15.10 5.02 -10.21
CA MET A 110 -15.36 6.44 -9.97
C MET A 110 -16.86 6.67 -10.08
N THR A 111 -17.41 7.59 -9.30
CA THR A 111 -18.79 8.06 -9.42
C THR A 111 -18.80 9.45 -10.03
N LEU A 112 -19.82 9.74 -10.83
CA LEU A 112 -20.09 11.08 -11.33
C LEU A 112 -21.57 11.42 -11.11
N PRO A 113 -21.91 12.62 -10.61
CA PRO A 113 -23.31 13.01 -10.46
C PRO A 113 -24.05 12.93 -11.80
N LEU A 114 -25.28 12.42 -11.76
CA LEU A 114 -26.10 12.20 -12.96
C LEU A 114 -26.32 13.50 -13.76
N SER A 115 -26.44 14.63 -13.07
CA SER A 115 -26.56 15.96 -13.67
C SER A 115 -25.35 16.36 -14.53
N GLN A 116 -24.15 15.92 -14.14
CA GLN A 116 -22.93 16.15 -14.91
C GLN A 116 -22.79 15.12 -16.03
N TRP A 117 -23.20 13.87 -15.81
CA TRP A 117 -23.19 12.85 -16.86
C TRP A 117 -24.12 13.22 -18.02
N LYS A 118 -25.32 13.74 -17.75
CA LYS A 118 -26.25 14.21 -18.80
C LYS A 118 -25.61 15.25 -19.74
N LYS A 119 -24.69 16.07 -19.23
CA LYS A 119 -23.92 17.05 -20.01
C LYS A 119 -22.75 16.43 -20.79
N LEU A 120 -22.22 15.30 -20.32
CA LEU A 120 -21.19 14.52 -21.00
C LEU A 120 -21.77 13.56 -22.07
N PHE A 121 -23.04 13.18 -21.93
CA PHE A 121 -23.71 12.20 -22.79
C PHE A 121 -23.58 12.50 -24.30
N PRO A 122 -23.67 13.75 -24.80
CA PRO A 122 -23.47 14.03 -26.22
C PRO A 122 -22.09 13.63 -26.75
N TYR A 123 -21.06 13.60 -25.89
CA TYR A 123 -19.69 13.21 -26.25
C TYR A 123 -19.43 11.71 -26.05
N PHE A 124 -20.20 11.05 -25.17
CA PHE A 124 -20.07 9.64 -24.83
C PHE A 124 -21.45 8.98 -24.74
N PRO A 125 -22.13 8.71 -25.88
CA PRO A 125 -23.55 8.33 -25.91
C PRO A 125 -23.81 6.86 -25.51
N LYS A 126 -22.84 6.17 -24.91
CA LYS A 126 -22.96 4.76 -24.52
C LYS A 126 -23.74 4.62 -23.20
N PRO A 127 -24.49 3.52 -23.01
CA PRO A 127 -25.09 3.19 -21.71
C PRO A 127 -24.03 3.08 -20.61
N VAL A 128 -24.38 3.49 -19.39
CA VAL A 128 -23.47 3.45 -18.23
C VAL A 128 -24.12 2.85 -17.00
N TYR A 129 -23.32 2.36 -16.08
CA TYR A 129 -23.80 1.84 -14.81
C TYR A 129 -24.41 2.97 -13.98
N GLY A 130 -25.66 2.81 -13.56
CA GLY A 130 -26.47 3.86 -12.92
C GLY A 130 -27.33 4.67 -13.88
N LEU A 131 -27.12 4.55 -15.21
CA LEU A 131 -28.00 5.11 -16.23
C LEU A 131 -28.04 4.22 -17.48
N GLY A 132 -29.06 3.39 -17.59
CA GLY A 132 -29.23 2.41 -18.67
C GLY A 132 -28.63 1.04 -18.36
N LEU A 133 -27.61 0.95 -17.50
CA LEU A 133 -27.09 -0.32 -16.97
C LEU A 133 -27.27 -0.40 -15.44
N ARG A 134 -27.59 -1.59 -14.92
CA ARG A 134 -27.74 -1.80 -13.47
C ARG A 134 -26.37 -1.81 -12.78
N ALA A 135 -26.17 -0.90 -11.83
CA ALA A 135 -24.94 -0.79 -11.05
C ALA A 135 -24.91 -1.77 -9.86
N VAL A 136 -25.06 -3.07 -10.14
CA VAL A 136 -25.09 -4.13 -9.10
C VAL A 136 -23.84 -5.00 -9.23
N GLU A 137 -23.25 -5.34 -8.09
CA GLU A 137 -22.10 -6.23 -8.04
C GLU A 137 -22.46 -7.66 -8.43
N CYS A 138 -21.49 -8.38 -8.98
CA CYS A 138 -21.66 -9.79 -9.32
C CYS A 138 -21.68 -10.64 -8.05
N GLU A 139 -22.86 -11.10 -7.66
CA GLU A 139 -23.07 -11.95 -6.48
C GLU A 139 -22.11 -13.16 -6.44
N ARG A 140 -21.93 -13.87 -7.55
CA ARG A 140 -20.97 -14.98 -7.64
C ARG A 140 -19.55 -14.57 -7.27
N CYS A 141 -19.09 -13.42 -7.78
CA CYS A 141 -17.75 -12.93 -7.46
C CYS A 141 -17.65 -12.38 -6.04
N VAL A 142 -18.75 -11.86 -5.47
CA VAL A 142 -18.80 -11.45 -4.06
C VAL A 142 -18.60 -12.67 -3.17
N VAL A 143 -19.41 -13.72 -3.38
CA VAL A 143 -19.35 -14.97 -2.62
C VAL A 143 -17.96 -15.61 -2.72
N THR A 144 -17.40 -15.77 -3.93
CA THR A 144 -16.04 -16.33 -4.09
C THR A 144 -14.98 -15.45 -3.40
N ALA A 145 -15.12 -14.12 -3.42
CA ALA A 145 -14.17 -13.24 -2.74
C ALA A 145 -14.24 -13.38 -1.21
N GLU A 146 -15.44 -13.59 -0.66
CA GLU A 146 -15.66 -13.87 0.76
C GLU A 146 -15.08 -15.23 1.15
N GLU A 147 -15.38 -16.29 0.38
CA GLU A 147 -14.82 -17.63 0.58
C GLU A 147 -13.29 -17.63 0.53
N ASP A 148 -12.70 -16.94 -0.46
CA ASP A 148 -11.24 -16.79 -0.58
C ASP A 148 -10.66 -16.01 0.61
N ALA A 149 -11.35 -14.97 1.07
CA ALA A 149 -10.91 -14.18 2.23
C ALA A 149 -10.96 -15.03 3.51
N ASP A 150 -11.99 -15.83 3.69
CA ASP A 150 -12.16 -16.74 4.82
C ASP A 150 -11.15 -17.88 4.79
N ALA A 151 -10.90 -18.49 3.63
CA ALA A 151 -9.85 -19.49 3.45
C ALA A 151 -8.47 -18.91 3.80
N ILE A 152 -8.17 -17.68 3.36
CA ILE A 152 -6.93 -16.98 3.72
C ILE A 152 -6.87 -16.72 5.23
N ASN A 153 -7.98 -16.31 5.85
CA ASN A 153 -8.03 -16.04 7.29
C ASN A 153 -7.86 -17.33 8.11
N LEU A 154 -8.51 -18.42 7.71
CA LEU A 154 -8.32 -19.74 8.30
C LEU A 154 -6.87 -20.22 8.16
N GLN A 155 -6.24 -19.99 7.00
CA GLN A 155 -4.84 -20.34 6.81
C GLN A 155 -3.92 -19.52 7.73
N LYS A 156 -4.21 -18.23 7.94
CA LYS A 156 -3.47 -17.39 8.89
C LYS A 156 -3.66 -17.87 10.33
N THR A 157 -4.89 -18.17 10.75
CA THR A 157 -5.16 -18.66 12.11
C THR A 157 -4.48 -20.01 12.35
N HIS A 158 -4.56 -20.94 11.40
CA HIS A 158 -3.87 -22.23 11.49
C HIS A 158 -2.35 -22.05 11.67
N ARG A 159 -1.70 -21.19 10.86
CA ARG A 159 -0.27 -20.90 10.99
C ARG A 159 0.07 -20.30 12.35
N LEU A 160 -0.74 -19.35 12.83
CA LEU A 160 -0.55 -18.76 14.15
C LEU A 160 -0.66 -19.82 15.25
N LEU A 161 -1.66 -20.71 15.19
CA LEU A 161 -1.85 -21.80 16.14
C LEU A 161 -0.69 -22.82 16.10
N THR A 162 -0.20 -23.17 14.92
CA THR A 162 1.00 -24.03 14.77
C THR A 162 2.20 -23.44 15.52
N HIS A 163 2.40 -22.13 15.42
CA HIS A 163 3.52 -21.44 16.06
C HIS A 163 3.27 -21.09 17.54
N ALA A 164 2.00 -21.06 17.99
CA ALA A 164 1.63 -20.86 19.39
C ALA A 164 2.03 -22.05 20.30
N SER A 165 2.36 -23.20 19.72
CA SER A 165 2.87 -24.38 20.45
C SER A 165 4.19 -24.13 21.19
N THR A 166 4.94 -23.09 20.81
CA THR A 166 6.13 -22.63 21.54
C THR A 166 5.98 -21.16 21.88
N SER A 167 6.00 -20.83 23.18
CA SER A 167 5.91 -19.45 23.68
C SER A 167 6.95 -18.53 23.02
N THR A 168 8.13 -19.06 22.72
CA THR A 168 9.25 -18.35 22.09
C THR A 168 8.98 -17.91 20.65
N LEU A 169 8.33 -18.75 19.83
CA LEU A 169 7.95 -18.38 18.46
C LEU A 169 6.77 -17.41 18.50
N LEU A 170 5.78 -17.62 19.35
CA LEU A 170 4.66 -16.69 19.49
C LEU A 170 5.15 -15.29 19.88
N ASP A 171 6.04 -15.19 20.86
CA ASP A 171 6.70 -13.94 21.23
C ASP A 171 7.41 -13.30 20.03
N LEU A 172 8.14 -14.09 19.25
CA LEU A 172 8.82 -13.60 18.05
C LEU A 172 7.82 -13.03 17.04
N VAL A 173 6.58 -13.52 16.94
CA VAL A 173 5.54 -12.94 16.06
C VAL A 173 5.15 -11.55 16.56
N HIS A 174 4.95 -11.39 17.86
CA HIS A 174 4.37 -10.18 18.47
C HIS A 174 5.40 -9.10 18.84
N ARG A 175 6.69 -9.44 18.98
CA ARG A 175 7.75 -8.48 19.36
C ARG A 175 7.84 -7.31 18.39
N LYS A 176 7.75 -6.07 18.91
CA LYS A 176 7.93 -4.82 18.13
C LYS A 176 9.40 -4.56 17.77
N HIS A 177 10.31 -5.03 18.62
CA HIS A 177 11.76 -4.85 18.49
C HIS A 177 12.44 -6.19 18.11
N HIS A 178 13.62 -6.11 17.50
CA HIS A 178 14.35 -7.28 17.00
C HIS A 178 15.19 -7.98 18.07
N TYR A 179 15.15 -7.50 19.31
CA TYR A 179 15.83 -8.07 20.47
C TYR A 179 14.79 -8.51 21.52
N PRO A 180 15.10 -9.54 22.33
CA PRO A 180 14.23 -9.95 23.43
C PRO A 180 14.14 -8.85 24.51
N PRO A 181 12.98 -8.68 25.19
CA PRO A 181 12.79 -7.64 26.22
C PRO A 181 13.73 -7.81 27.43
N ALA A 182 13.85 -9.05 27.92
CA ALA A 182 14.92 -9.46 28.80
C ALA A 182 16.00 -10.07 27.91
N LEU A 183 16.94 -9.23 27.46
CA LEU A 183 18.06 -9.71 26.66
C LEU A 183 18.79 -10.89 27.34
N PHE A 184 18.70 -11.01 28.67
CA PHE A 184 19.40 -12.00 29.48
C PHE A 184 18.58 -12.45 30.70
N SER A 185 17.45 -13.15 30.48
CA SER A 185 16.85 -13.92 31.58
C SER A 185 17.86 -14.99 32.03
N PRO A 186 18.18 -15.10 33.33
CA PRO A 186 19.16 -16.08 33.84
C PRO A 186 18.75 -17.54 33.60
N GLU A 187 17.50 -17.77 33.20
CA GLU A 187 16.97 -19.09 32.87
C GLU A 187 17.37 -19.58 31.46
N ILE A 188 17.85 -18.69 30.57
CA ILE A 188 18.15 -19.02 29.17
C ILE A 188 19.64 -18.82 28.90
N SER A 189 20.40 -19.91 28.90
CA SER A 189 21.87 -19.92 28.72
C SER A 189 22.33 -19.87 27.25
N THR A 190 21.43 -20.10 26.30
CA THR A 190 21.77 -20.20 24.87
C THR A 190 21.03 -19.15 24.03
N PHE A 191 21.79 -18.29 23.36
CA PHE A 191 21.26 -17.27 22.45
C PHE A 191 21.55 -17.63 20.99
N TYR A 192 20.52 -17.56 20.16
CA TYR A 192 20.64 -17.75 18.72
C TYR A 192 20.63 -16.40 18.00
N LEU A 193 21.64 -16.15 17.18
CA LEU A 193 21.68 -15.00 16.29
C LEU A 193 20.92 -15.32 15.00
N VAL A 194 19.97 -14.46 14.63
CA VAL A 194 19.14 -14.64 13.44
C VAL A 194 19.24 -13.38 12.56
N PRO A 195 19.46 -13.52 11.24
CA PRO A 195 19.47 -12.38 10.33
C PRO A 195 18.15 -11.62 10.36
N LEU A 196 18.23 -10.29 10.43
CA LEU A 196 17.07 -9.42 10.41
C LEU A 196 16.17 -9.66 9.18
N LYS A 197 16.79 -9.88 8.01
CA LYS A 197 16.04 -10.20 6.77
C LYS A 197 15.19 -11.46 6.92
N TRP A 198 15.73 -12.51 7.55
CA TRP A 198 15.01 -13.75 7.81
C TRP A 198 13.81 -13.51 8.74
N THR A 199 14.00 -12.78 9.84
CA THR A 199 12.90 -12.48 10.77
C THR A 199 11.77 -11.67 10.13
N LYS A 200 12.07 -10.78 9.17
CA LYS A 200 11.05 -10.04 8.42
C LYS A 200 10.24 -10.96 7.52
N VAL A 201 10.89 -11.87 6.80
CA VAL A 201 10.22 -12.87 5.94
C VAL A 201 9.38 -13.81 6.79
N TRP A 202 9.90 -14.29 7.91
CA TRP A 202 9.17 -15.14 8.84
C TRP A 202 7.92 -14.44 9.40
N ARG A 203 8.03 -13.19 9.87
CA ARG A 203 6.86 -12.42 10.33
C ARG A 203 5.85 -12.19 9.22
N ALA A 204 6.32 -11.90 8.01
CA ALA A 204 5.44 -11.74 6.85
C ALA A 204 4.72 -13.05 6.52
N TYR A 205 5.38 -14.19 6.58
CA TYR A 205 4.76 -15.51 6.42
C TYR A 205 3.67 -15.80 7.48
N THR A 206 3.92 -15.45 8.75
CA THR A 206 2.96 -15.66 9.84
C THR A 206 1.76 -14.71 9.80
N LYS A 207 1.94 -13.44 9.38
CA LYS A 207 0.89 -12.39 9.45
C LYS A 207 0.25 -12.04 8.12
N SER A 208 0.90 -12.35 7.00
CA SER A 208 0.49 -11.89 5.66
C SER A 208 0.08 -13.06 4.76
N LYS A 209 -0.30 -12.72 3.53
CA LYS A 209 -0.68 -13.69 2.48
C LYS A 209 0.52 -14.46 1.89
N HIS A 210 1.75 -14.30 2.39
CA HIS A 210 2.88 -15.07 1.86
C HIS A 210 2.70 -16.56 2.18
N HIS A 211 2.65 -17.40 1.16
CA HIS A 211 2.41 -18.83 1.33
C HIS A 211 3.67 -19.64 1.62
N LEU A 212 4.84 -19.11 1.27
CA LEU A 212 6.09 -19.82 1.42
C LEU A 212 6.68 -19.58 2.81
N PRO A 213 6.96 -20.64 3.59
CA PRO A 213 7.72 -20.50 4.81
C PRO A 213 9.12 -19.94 4.47
N PRO A 214 9.74 -19.16 5.37
CA PRO A 214 11.14 -18.80 5.19
C PRO A 214 11.97 -20.09 5.12
N GLY A 215 12.97 -20.10 4.23
CA GLY A 215 13.95 -21.18 4.18
C GLY A 215 14.80 -21.25 5.45
N PRO A 216 15.75 -22.20 5.55
CA PRO A 216 16.62 -22.32 6.72
C PRO A 216 17.40 -21.02 6.97
N ILE A 217 17.75 -20.76 8.23
CA ILE A 217 18.62 -19.64 8.58
C ILE A 217 20.01 -19.93 8.00
N VAL A 218 20.40 -19.17 6.98
CA VAL A 218 21.70 -19.35 6.33
C VAL A 218 22.76 -18.55 7.09
N ASN A 219 23.73 -19.26 7.67
CA ASN A 219 24.86 -18.65 8.41
C ASN A 219 25.63 -17.62 7.57
N GLY A 220 25.66 -17.77 6.25
CA GLY A 220 26.27 -16.82 5.32
C GLY A 220 25.74 -15.39 5.44
N ALA A 221 24.47 -15.21 5.85
CA ALA A 221 23.87 -13.89 6.07
C ALA A 221 24.33 -13.21 7.37
N LEU A 222 25.02 -13.95 8.24
CA LEU A 222 25.66 -13.45 9.46
C LEU A 222 27.18 -13.25 9.27
N LEU A 223 27.73 -13.59 8.10
CA LEU A 223 29.16 -13.43 7.83
C LEU A 223 29.46 -12.05 7.25
N CYS A 224 30.63 -11.53 7.61
CA CYS A 224 31.19 -10.35 6.97
C CYS A 224 31.50 -10.70 5.50
N ALA A 225 31.00 -9.91 4.54
CA ALA A 225 31.22 -10.16 3.12
C ALA A 225 32.72 -10.23 2.76
N ARG A 226 33.54 -9.39 3.40
CA ARG A 226 34.99 -9.28 3.20
C ARG A 226 35.78 -10.39 3.92
N HIS A 227 35.48 -10.64 5.19
CA HIS A 227 36.30 -11.52 6.03
C HIS A 227 35.78 -12.95 6.14
N LYS A 228 34.55 -13.22 5.66
CA LYS A 228 33.86 -14.53 5.77
C LYS A 228 33.78 -15.08 7.20
N ARG A 229 33.90 -14.20 8.21
CA ARG A 229 33.78 -14.52 9.63
C ARG A 229 32.42 -14.05 10.16
N PRO A 230 31.84 -14.72 11.17
CA PRO A 230 30.63 -14.25 11.83
C PRO A 230 30.80 -12.80 12.31
N VAL A 231 29.84 -11.96 11.96
CA VAL A 231 29.73 -10.60 12.49
C VAL A 231 28.84 -10.68 13.71
N VAL A 232 29.45 -10.90 14.86
CA VAL A 232 28.81 -10.58 16.13
C VAL A 232 29.03 -9.08 16.34
N PRO A 233 27.97 -8.26 16.44
CA PRO A 233 28.13 -6.84 16.75
C PRO A 233 29.02 -6.68 17.98
N THR A 234 29.96 -5.73 17.97
CA THR A 234 30.94 -5.54 19.06
C THR A 234 30.26 -5.42 20.42
N SER A 235 29.10 -4.76 20.47
CA SER A 235 28.28 -4.68 21.68
C SER A 235 27.93 -6.08 22.20
N VAL A 236 27.37 -6.96 21.38
CA VAL A 236 27.04 -8.36 21.73
C VAL A 236 28.30 -9.13 22.17
N GLY A 237 29.43 -8.94 21.50
CA GLY A 237 30.70 -9.57 21.88
C GLY A 237 31.25 -9.10 23.25
N LEU A 238 31.16 -7.80 23.53
CA LEU A 238 31.56 -7.22 24.82
C LEU A 238 30.65 -7.67 25.96
N PHE A 239 29.37 -7.89 25.68
CA PHE A 239 28.45 -8.44 26.65
C PHE A 239 28.73 -9.93 26.94
N LEU A 240 28.87 -10.76 25.90
CA LEU A 240 29.12 -12.20 26.07
C LEU A 240 30.46 -12.50 26.76
N SER A 241 31.43 -11.59 26.66
CA SER A 241 32.73 -11.68 27.36
C SER A 241 32.69 -11.17 28.80
N GLY A 242 31.53 -10.68 29.28
CA GLY A 242 31.39 -10.08 30.61
C GLY A 242 32.03 -8.70 30.74
N ALA A 243 32.59 -8.14 29.66
CA ALA A 243 33.28 -6.85 29.65
C ALA A 243 32.30 -5.66 29.71
N SER A 244 31.01 -5.88 29.41
CA SER A 244 29.96 -4.88 29.58
C SER A 244 28.66 -5.52 30.03
N THR A 245 28.01 -4.98 31.07
CA THR A 245 26.67 -5.39 31.51
C THR A 245 25.55 -4.64 30.78
N SER A 246 25.87 -3.61 29.99
CA SER A 246 24.89 -2.77 29.28
C SER A 246 25.20 -2.68 27.78
N LEU A 247 24.26 -3.13 26.95
CA LEU A 247 24.35 -3.04 25.48
C LEU A 247 23.85 -1.71 24.89
N THR A 248 23.57 -0.71 25.72
CA THR A 248 22.69 0.42 25.39
C THR A 248 23.43 1.68 24.96
N HIS A 249 24.26 1.64 23.91
CA HIS A 249 24.69 2.87 23.23
C HIS A 249 24.82 2.69 21.71
N PHE A 250 23.75 2.25 21.05
CA PHE A 250 23.55 2.53 19.63
C PHE A 250 22.13 3.07 19.43
N ALA A 251 22.04 4.40 19.40
CA ALA A 251 20.93 5.23 18.92
C ALA A 251 19.49 4.69 19.20
N GLY A 252 18.96 5.04 20.37
CA GLY A 252 17.57 4.81 20.74
C GLY A 252 17.46 4.02 22.04
N SER A 253 17.26 4.74 23.14
CA SER A 253 16.96 4.21 24.46
C SER A 253 15.94 3.06 24.43
N ILE A 254 16.24 1.96 25.14
CA ILE A 254 15.29 0.88 25.42
C ILE A 254 14.12 1.48 26.23
N PRO A 255 12.86 1.41 25.77
CA PRO A 255 11.71 1.73 26.60
C PRO A 255 11.59 0.66 27.69
N GLY A 256 11.73 1.04 28.97
CA GLY A 256 11.52 0.15 30.12
C GLY A 256 12.65 0.09 31.15
N HIS A 257 13.78 0.77 30.95
CA HIS A 257 14.81 0.93 31.98
C HIS A 257 15.08 2.41 32.23
N SER A 258 14.40 2.96 33.23
CA SER A 258 14.84 4.18 33.91
C SER A 258 16.11 3.84 34.70
N ILE A 259 17.25 4.36 34.25
CA ILE A 259 18.47 4.32 35.05
C ILE A 259 18.37 5.47 36.07
N THR A 260 17.82 5.19 37.25
CA THR A 260 18.05 6.05 38.42
C THR A 260 19.42 5.71 38.99
N TYR A 261 20.45 6.42 38.52
CA TYR A 261 21.72 6.52 39.23
C TYR A 261 21.50 7.37 40.48
N GLU A 262 21.28 6.76 41.64
CA GLU A 262 21.49 7.48 42.91
C GLU A 262 22.95 7.36 43.31
N ARG A 263 23.66 8.48 43.14
CA ARG A 263 25.01 8.70 43.67
C ARG A 263 24.89 9.71 44.82
N LYS A 264 24.99 9.20 46.05
CA LYS A 264 25.47 9.82 47.32
C LYS A 264 25.10 11.29 47.63
N LYS A 265 24.57 11.50 48.83
CA LYS A 265 25.24 12.35 49.86
C LYS A 265 24.70 12.09 51.27
N GLU A 266 25.58 11.64 52.15
CA GLU A 266 25.55 11.93 53.58
C GLU A 266 25.56 13.45 53.77
N HIS A 267 24.60 13.99 54.54
CA HIS A 267 24.82 14.86 55.70
C HIS A 267 23.49 15.48 56.20
N ASP A 268 23.39 15.56 57.53
CA ASP A 268 22.53 16.44 58.34
C ASP A 268 21.04 16.10 58.44
N MET A 269 20.67 15.40 59.52
CA MET A 269 20.19 16.10 60.73
C MET A 269 19.92 15.10 61.86
N ALA A 270 20.63 15.34 62.96
CA ALA A 270 20.28 14.88 64.30
C ALA A 270 18.96 15.52 64.78
N LEU A 271 18.47 15.02 65.92
CA LEU A 271 17.30 15.44 66.72
C LEU A 271 16.01 14.70 66.29
N CYS A 272 15.35 13.89 67.11
CA CYS A 272 15.26 13.85 68.56
C CYS A 272 15.16 12.41 69.07
N SER A 273 15.91 12.12 70.12
CA SER A 273 15.59 11.10 71.11
C SER A 273 14.47 11.62 72.02
N ASN A 274 13.44 10.80 72.24
CA ASN A 274 12.77 10.45 73.51
C ASN A 274 12.23 11.57 74.44
N PRO A 275 11.19 11.29 75.24
CA PRO A 275 11.07 10.15 76.17
C PRO A 275 10.17 9.02 75.69
#